data_AF-A0A7S1LCK9-F1
#
_entry.id   AF-A0A7S1LCK9-F1
#
_cell.length_a   1.000
_cell.length_b   1.000
_cell.length_c   1.000
_cell.angle_alpha   90.00
_cell.angle_beta   90.00
_cell.angle_gamma   90.00
#
_symmetry.space_group_name_H-M   'P 1'
#
loop_
_entity.id
_entity.type
_entity.pdbx_description
1 polymer ?
#
loop_
_entity_poly.entity_id
_entity_poly.type
_entity_poly.pdbx_seq_one_letter_code
_entity_poly.pdbx_strand_id
1 'polypeptide(L)'
;GQDVYARNAQEFLADIDVFIGVYDLANKLTFEGLTKWLDKARSGNRNMPGVIVANKLDLKDKAEVADHQGEQLARKYGAQFLQASAMRGVGCVEALQAVANEWAQRYEERARALQMLQ
;
A
#
# COMPACT_ATOMS: atom_id res chain seq x y z
N GLY A 1 20.38 -1.04 1.84
CA GLY A 1 18.99 -1.03 1.34
C GLY A 1 18.07 -0.38 2.35
N GLN A 2 17.68 -1.10 3.41
CA GLN A 2 16.75 -0.59 4.44
C GLN A 2 17.26 0.65 5.20
N ASP A 3 18.56 0.74 5.51
CA ASP A 3 19.12 1.87 6.27
C ASP A 3 19.15 3.20 5.50
N VAL A 4 19.28 3.14 4.17
CA VAL A 4 19.27 4.34 3.31
C VAL A 4 17.84 4.90 3.20
N TYR A 5 16.84 4.03 3.10
CA TYR A 5 15.44 4.43 3.10
C TYR A 5 15.01 5.00 4.46
N ALA A 6 15.44 4.42 5.57
CA ALA A 6 15.06 4.91 6.90
C ALA A 6 15.59 6.33 7.19
N ARG A 7 16.77 6.67 6.66
CA ARG A 7 17.43 7.96 6.90
C ARG A 7 16.81 9.11 6.09
N ASN A 8 16.29 8.83 4.89
CA ASN A 8 15.67 9.84 4.02
C ASN A 8 14.13 9.72 3.94
N ALA A 9 13.54 8.75 4.66
CA ALA A 9 12.08 8.52 4.63
C ALA A 9 11.29 9.79 4.93
N GLN A 10 11.74 10.64 5.86
CA GLN A 10 11.02 11.87 6.21
C GLN A 10 10.88 12.85 5.04
N GLU A 11 11.90 12.99 4.18
CA GLU A 11 11.82 13.85 2.99
C GLU A 11 10.91 13.24 1.91
N PHE A 12 10.98 11.92 1.69
CA PHE A 12 10.15 11.26 0.68
C PHE A 12 8.68 11.14 1.09
N LEU A 13 8.38 11.06 2.39
CA LEU A 13 7.02 10.84 2.91
C LEU A 13 6.17 12.12 2.93
N ALA A 14 6.77 13.30 2.79
CA ALA A 14 6.07 14.58 2.85
C ALA A 14 5.14 14.81 1.64
N ASP A 15 5.55 14.32 0.45
CA ASP A 15 4.86 14.58 -0.82
C ASP A 15 4.25 13.32 -1.45
N ILE A 16 3.98 12.27 -0.66
CA ILE A 16 3.35 11.07 -1.21
C ILE A 16 1.84 11.27 -1.33
N ASP A 17 1.37 11.24 -2.58
CA ASP A 17 -0.06 11.26 -2.90
C ASP A 17 -0.71 9.89 -2.72
N VAL A 18 -0.01 8.80 -3.04
CA VAL A 18 -0.50 7.40 -2.96
C VAL A 18 0.61 6.41 -2.61
N PHE A 19 0.27 5.24 -2.05
CA PHE A 19 1.25 4.16 -1.81
C PHE A 19 0.81 2.77 -2.29
N ILE A 20 1.81 1.92 -2.58
CA ILE A 20 1.62 0.46 -2.70
C ILE A 20 2.55 -0.21 -1.67
N GLY A 21 1.95 -0.85 -0.67
CA GLY A 21 2.66 -1.61 0.36
C GLY A 21 2.71 -3.08 -0.01
N VAL A 22 3.90 -3.64 -0.22
CA VAL A 22 4.04 -5.03 -0.66
C VAL A 22 4.73 -5.86 0.42
N TYR A 23 4.19 -7.03 0.73
CA TYR A 23 4.86 -8.04 1.55
C TYR A 23 4.83 -9.40 0.85
N ASP A 24 5.71 -10.30 1.27
CA ASP A 24 5.73 -11.69 0.83
C ASP A 24 4.83 -12.52 1.74
N LEU A 25 3.80 -13.16 1.18
CA LEU A 25 2.85 -13.95 1.97
C LEU A 25 3.50 -15.15 2.67
N ALA A 26 4.63 -15.64 2.16
CA ALA A 26 5.38 -16.76 2.70
C ALA A 26 6.53 -16.32 3.62
N ASN A 27 6.57 -15.03 4.00
CA ASN A 27 7.57 -14.50 4.91
C ASN A 27 6.98 -13.44 5.84
N LYS A 28 6.61 -13.86 7.05
CA LYS A 28 5.97 -13.01 8.06
C LYS A 28 6.82 -11.80 8.46
N LEU A 29 8.14 -11.88 8.41
CA LEU A 29 9.02 -10.74 8.74
C LEU A 29 8.82 -9.56 7.78
N THR A 30 8.49 -9.83 6.51
CA THR A 30 8.21 -8.77 5.53
C THR A 30 6.89 -8.05 5.84
N PHE A 31 5.88 -8.78 6.31
CA PHE A 31 4.60 -8.22 6.76
C PHE A 31 4.76 -7.32 8.00
N GLU A 32 5.54 -7.78 8.98
CA GLU A 32 5.88 -6.98 10.17
C GLU A 32 6.71 -5.75 9.82
N GLY A 33 7.66 -5.90 8.88
CA GLY A 33 8.45 -4.79 8.35
C GLY A 33 7.59 -3.73 7.68
N LEU A 34 6.67 -4.14 6.79
CA LEU A 34 5.72 -3.24 6.15
C LEU A 34 4.84 -2.51 7.18
N THR A 35 4.32 -3.24 8.18
CA THR A 35 3.49 -2.65 9.24
C THR A 35 4.23 -1.53 9.99
N LYS A 36 5.49 -1.79 10.39
CA LYS A 36 6.34 -0.80 11.06
C LYS A 36 6.63 0.41 10.18
N TRP A 37 6.82 0.19 8.87
CA TRP A 37 7.08 1.27 7.93
C TRP A 37 5.84 2.16 7.74
N LEU A 38 4.65 1.55 7.59
CA LEU A 38 3.39 2.28 7.46
C LEU A 38 3.03 3.06 8.73
N ASP A 39 3.30 2.52 9.93
CA ASP A 39 3.10 3.24 11.19
C ASP A 39 3.99 4.50 11.26
N LYS A 40 5.23 4.45 10.74
CA LYS A 40 6.10 5.63 10.63
C LYS A 40 5.57 6.62 9.59
N ALA A 41 5.16 6.15 8.42
CA ALA A 41 4.64 6.98 7.34
C ALA A 41 3.39 7.78 7.75
N ARG A 42 2.46 7.16 8.50
CA ARG A 42 1.22 7.79 8.94
C ARG A 42 1.41 8.95 9.91
N SER A 43 2.60 9.10 10.52
CA SER A 43 2.91 10.24 11.38
C SER A 43 3.03 11.56 10.61
N GLY A 44 3.35 11.52 9.30
CA GLY A 44 3.47 12.70 8.43
C GLY A 44 2.18 13.08 7.67
N ASN A 45 1.38 12.10 7.25
CA ASN A 45 0.11 12.33 6.53
C ASN A 45 -0.93 11.27 6.93
N ARG A 46 -2.07 11.71 7.50
CA ARG A 46 -3.05 10.80 8.12
C ARG A 46 -4.00 10.12 7.15
N ASN A 47 -4.06 10.52 5.87
CA ASN A 47 -5.11 10.04 4.96
C ASN A 47 -4.59 9.70 3.54
N MET A 48 -3.41 9.11 3.46
CA MET A 48 -2.81 8.68 2.20
C MET A 48 -3.52 7.43 1.67
N PRO A 49 -4.13 7.47 0.46
CA PRO A 49 -4.68 6.29 -0.19
C PRO A 49 -3.58 5.29 -0.53
N GLY A 50 -3.95 4.02 -0.57
CA GLY A 50 -3.03 3.03 -1.10
C GLY A 50 -3.62 1.64 -1.25
N VAL A 51 -2.73 0.73 -1.61
CA VAL A 51 -3.01 -0.69 -1.80
C VAL A 51 -1.98 -1.49 -1.01
N ILE A 52 -2.41 -2.47 -0.24
CA ILE A 52 -1.55 -3.47 0.38
C ILE A 52 -1.64 -4.76 -0.45
N VAL A 53 -0.47 -5.26 -0.86
CA VAL A 53 -0.34 -6.43 -1.74
C VAL A 53 0.36 -7.57 -1.00
N ALA A 54 -0.33 -8.69 -0.85
CA ALA A 54 0.26 -9.98 -0.50
C ALA A 54 0.87 -10.61 -1.76
N ASN A 55 2.18 -10.43 -1.95
CA ASN A 55 2.90 -10.94 -3.11
C ASN A 55 3.36 -12.39 -2.90
N LYS A 56 3.80 -13.03 -3.99
CA LYS A 56 4.15 -14.46 -4.09
C LYS A 56 2.96 -15.39 -3.88
N LEU A 57 1.80 -15.04 -4.46
CA LEU A 57 0.59 -15.86 -4.46
C LEU A 57 0.82 -17.30 -4.95
N ASP A 58 1.82 -17.52 -5.79
CA ASP A 58 2.27 -18.84 -6.21
C ASP A 58 2.80 -19.73 -5.07
N LEU A 59 3.12 -19.16 -3.91
CA LEU A 59 3.55 -19.86 -2.70
C LEU A 59 2.45 -19.94 -1.64
N LYS A 60 1.17 -19.87 -2.02
CA LYS A 60 0.03 -19.83 -1.09
C LYS A 60 0.04 -20.95 -0.05
N ASP A 61 0.46 -22.16 -0.43
CA ASP A 61 0.53 -23.31 0.48
C ASP A 61 1.60 -23.16 1.58
N LYS A 62 2.53 -22.22 1.40
CA LYS A 62 3.57 -21.84 2.36
C LYS A 62 3.27 -20.51 3.04
N ALA A 63 2.04 -20.03 2.97
CA ALA A 63 1.66 -18.76 3.57
C ALA A 63 1.93 -18.76 5.09
N GLU A 64 2.69 -17.78 5.55
CA GLU A 64 2.91 -17.51 6.97
C GLU A 64 2.00 -16.40 7.49
N VAL A 65 1.33 -15.70 6.58
CA VAL A 65 0.39 -14.60 6.87
C VAL A 65 -0.96 -14.95 6.24
N ALA A 66 -2.00 -15.03 7.07
CA ALA A 66 -3.35 -15.30 6.59
C ALA A 66 -3.97 -14.07 5.93
N ASP A 67 -4.86 -14.30 4.95
CA ASP A 67 -5.49 -13.22 4.16
C ASP A 67 -6.20 -12.19 5.05
N HIS A 68 -6.91 -12.65 6.08
CA HIS A 68 -7.60 -11.77 7.03
C HIS A 68 -6.65 -10.81 7.75
N GLN A 69 -5.38 -11.17 7.96
CA GLN A 69 -4.39 -10.28 8.57
C GLN A 69 -3.98 -9.16 7.60
N GLY A 70 -3.80 -9.50 6.32
CA GLY A 70 -3.56 -8.54 5.25
C GLY A 70 -4.72 -7.56 5.08
N GLU A 71 -5.96 -8.07 5.07
CA GLU A 71 -7.16 -7.24 5.02
C GLU A 71 -7.30 -6.31 6.23
N GLN A 72 -7.04 -6.82 7.45
CA GLN A 72 -7.07 -5.99 8.66
C GLN A 72 -6.02 -4.89 8.61
N LEU A 73 -4.82 -5.19 8.10
CA LEU A 73 -3.78 -4.19 7.90
C LEU A 73 -4.25 -3.12 6.90
N ALA A 74 -4.81 -3.52 5.76
CA ALA A 74 -5.30 -2.59 4.75
C ALA A 74 -6.40 -1.67 5.31
N ARG A 75 -7.38 -2.24 6.04
CA ARG A 75 -8.42 -1.48 6.75
C ARG A 75 -7.83 -0.49 7.77
N LYS A 76 -6.82 -0.88 8.54
CA LYS A 76 -6.14 0.00 9.52
C LYS A 76 -5.57 1.28 8.86
N TYR A 77 -5.15 1.19 7.61
CA TYR A 77 -4.53 2.30 6.88
C TYR A 77 -5.44 2.91 5.80
N GLY A 78 -6.73 2.55 5.73
CA GLY A 78 -7.64 3.07 4.70
C GLY A 78 -7.21 2.68 3.28
N ALA A 79 -6.59 1.51 3.13
CA ALA A 79 -6.08 0.98 1.88
C ALA A 79 -6.91 -0.24 1.40
N GLN A 80 -6.78 -0.56 0.12
CA GLN A 80 -7.32 -1.79 -0.45
C GLN A 80 -6.37 -2.96 -0.21
N PHE A 81 -6.89 -4.19 -0.16
CA PHE A 81 -6.07 -5.41 -0.05
C PHE A 81 -6.16 -6.22 -1.34
N LEU A 82 -5.02 -6.60 -1.90
CA LEU A 82 -4.92 -7.45 -3.09
C LEU A 82 -3.86 -8.53 -2.90
N GLN A 83 -3.93 -9.57 -3.71
CA GLN A 83 -2.90 -10.63 -3.77
C GLN A 83 -2.30 -10.64 -5.17
N ALA A 84 -0.99 -10.90 -5.24
CA ALA A 84 -0.28 -10.93 -6.51
C ALA A 84 0.77 -12.04 -6.53
N SER A 85 1.06 -12.55 -7.72
CA SER A 85 2.27 -13.29 -8.00
C SER A 85 3.00 -12.58 -9.13
N ALA A 86 4.04 -11.81 -8.78
CA ALA A 86 4.92 -11.21 -9.77
C ALA A 86 5.56 -12.27 -10.68
N MET A 87 5.88 -13.45 -10.15
CA MET A 87 6.42 -14.57 -10.92
C MET A 87 5.45 -15.09 -11.99
N ARG A 88 4.15 -15.09 -11.70
CA ARG A 88 3.10 -15.55 -12.62
C ARG A 88 2.45 -14.41 -13.41
N GLY A 89 2.82 -13.16 -13.14
CA GLY A 89 2.17 -11.99 -13.72
C GLY A 89 0.72 -11.79 -13.28
N VAL A 90 0.32 -12.33 -12.13
CA VAL A 90 -1.07 -12.28 -11.61
C VAL A 90 -1.18 -11.16 -10.58
N GLY A 91 -2.24 -10.33 -10.65
CA GLY A 91 -2.55 -9.32 -9.64
C GLY A 91 -1.67 -8.06 -9.68
N CYS A 92 -0.64 -8.03 -10.52
CA CYS A 92 0.28 -6.88 -10.61
C CYS A 92 -0.34 -5.68 -11.30
N VAL A 93 -1.06 -5.90 -12.40
CA VAL A 93 -1.72 -4.83 -13.16
C VAL A 93 -2.88 -4.29 -12.35
N GLU A 94 -3.64 -5.16 -11.70
CA GLU A 94 -4.77 -4.85 -10.83
C GLU A 94 -4.32 -3.99 -9.65
N ALA A 95 -3.18 -4.30 -9.03
CA ALA A 95 -2.62 -3.46 -7.96
C ALA A 95 -2.25 -2.05 -8.42
N LEU A 96 -1.67 -1.93 -9.62
CA LEU A 96 -1.34 -0.63 -10.21
C LEU A 96 -2.59 0.15 -10.60
N GLN A 97 -3.58 -0.51 -11.20
CA GLN A 97 -4.85 0.11 -11.58
C GLN A 97 -5.64 0.56 -10.35
N ALA A 98 -5.67 -0.24 -9.28
CA ALA A 98 -6.36 0.10 -8.06
C ALA A 98 -5.84 1.40 -7.44
N VAL A 99 -4.51 1.56 -7.36
CA VAL A 99 -3.93 2.80 -6.82
C VAL A 99 -4.14 4.00 -7.76
N ALA A 100 -4.05 3.79 -9.08
CA ALA A 100 -4.27 4.86 -10.06
C ALA A 100 -5.71 5.37 -10.05
N ASN A 101 -6.69 4.46 -9.95
CA ASN A 101 -8.11 4.81 -9.88
C ASN A 101 -8.45 5.55 -8.60
N GLU A 102 -7.93 5.09 -7.45
CA GLU A 102 -8.11 5.77 -6.16
C GLU A 102 -7.54 7.20 -6.18
N TRP A 103 -6.36 7.39 -6.78
CA TRP A 103 -5.78 8.72 -6.95
C TRP A 103 -6.62 9.61 -7.85
N ALA A 104 -7.02 9.11 -9.02
CA ALA A 104 -7.81 9.85 -9.99
C ALA A 104 -9.14 10.32 -9.40
N GLN A 105 -9.82 9.45 -8.66
CA GLN A 105 -11.08 9.80 -7.98
C GLN A 105 -10.89 10.96 -7.00
N ARG A 106 -9.86 10.89 -6.14
CA ARG A 106 -9.58 11.97 -5.16
C ARG A 106 -9.18 13.28 -5.84
N TYR A 107 -8.45 13.20 -6.94
CA TYR A 107 -8.10 14.38 -7.74
C TYR A 107 -9.36 15.04 -8.29
N GLU A 108 -10.28 14.27 -8.88
CA GLU A 108 -11.54 14.79 -9.39
C GLU A 108 -12.42 15.41 -8.29
N GLU A 109 -12.55 14.75 -7.15
CA GLU A 109 -13.31 15.26 -6.00
C GLU A 109 -12.75 16.60 -5.52
N ARG A 110 -11.42 16.72 -5.42
CA ARG A 110 -10.74 17.95 -5.03
C ARG A 110 -10.93 19.06 -6.06
N ALA A 111 -10.83 18.74 -7.35
CA ALA A 111 -11.03 19.70 -8.44
C ALA A 111 -12.47 20.24 -8.44
N ARG A 112 -13.48 19.37 -8.26
CA ARG A 112 -14.89 19.77 -8.15
C ARG A 112 -15.15 20.65 -6.93
N ALA A 113 -14.59 20.28 -5.77
CA ALA A 113 -14.75 21.08 -4.55
C ALA A 113 -14.21 22.50 -4.70
N LEU A 114 -13.08 22.67 -5.40
CA LEU A 114 -12.51 23.99 -5.69
C LEU A 114 -13.38 24.82 -6.64
N GLN A 115 -14.02 24.17 -7.63
CA GLN A 115 -14.93 24.85 -8.56
C GLN A 115 -16.22 25.34 -7.87
N MET A 116 -16.70 24.66 -6.84
CA MET A 116 -17.89 25.07 -6.08
C MET A 116 -17.66 26.25 -5.13
N LEU A 117 -16.39 26.63 -4.89
CA LEU A 117 -16.01 27.76 -4.04
C LEU A 117 -15.85 29.07 -4.82
N GLN A 118 -16.01 29.05 -6.14
CA GLN A 118 -15.94 30.21 -7.05
C GLN A 118 -17.34 30.65 -7.48
#